data_AF-A0A252D9R5-F1
#
_entry.id   AF-A0A252D9R5-F1
#
_cell.length_a   1.000
_cell.length_b   1.000
_cell.length_c   1.000
_cell.angle_alpha   90.00
_cell.angle_beta   90.00
_cell.angle_gamma   90.00
#
_symmetry.space_group_name_H-M   'P 1'
#
loop_
_entity.id
_entity.type
_entity.pdbx_description
1 polymer ?
#
loop_
_entity_poly.entity_id
_entity_poly.type
_entity_poly.pdbx_seq_one_letter_code
_entity_poly.pdbx_strand_id
1 'polypeptide(L)'
;MKKFLKYLSLGILSTIFTATPGLGAERISFFYAPFGEFTLSAESLEKFAKEGKINSELAFYASRATPKQLAQLRQLLQQKFDIPPVLVSQFTYSPLGEAVVQRLGELLLTDSRQNGFYAIRAALILSAADPQGLTVVNLLRKYPSESLRLNFSEGLQIVNSLLELGKAKDQIFASIKQQTIAENPNAKVDFSQQPDLRSPGNFRWQITSLKLNDNSRNRSLPVDVYVPQTSSQTTGDTPKPPFPLVVISHGVASDRYAFVYLAEHLASHGFAVAVLEHPGSNAERFQLYFSGLAGPPEAQEFINRPLDVKFVLDQLQQLDRTDPNLQGKLNFQQVAAIGHSFGGYTVLALAGAKINFNKLRRDCNPNRTLNVSVFLQCRAYELPVANYPLQDPRIKVVMAINPIDSSVLGESGVSQVQVPTMLVAGSEDIFAPPVAEQIYPFTWLPNPNKYLVLIENATHFSAIAETTANNNVLPVPEALLGPNRAPAYSYVKALSLAFLETHLLNRPEYRSYLQPSYAQYISQAPLNLSILQSLTTAQLKQALNGLDPQPTVPSPKPTPTPSP
;
A
#
# COMPACT_ATOMS: atom_id res chain seq x y z
N MET A 1 52.52 -37.86 -4.04
CA MET A 1 51.37 -37.24 -4.75
C MET A 1 50.31 -38.23 -5.24
N LYS A 2 50.64 -39.30 -5.98
CA LYS A 2 49.62 -40.22 -6.57
C LYS A 2 48.70 -40.93 -5.55
N LYS A 3 49.17 -41.25 -4.33
CA LYS A 3 48.32 -41.82 -3.27
C LYS A 3 47.39 -40.77 -2.63
N PHE A 4 47.89 -39.55 -2.40
CA PHE A 4 47.11 -38.46 -1.80
C PHE A 4 45.95 -38.00 -2.71
N LEU A 5 46.18 -37.94 -4.02
CA LEU A 5 45.13 -37.62 -5.00
C LEU A 5 44.03 -38.70 -5.06
N LYS A 6 44.39 -39.98 -4.84
CA LYS A 6 43.43 -41.10 -4.79
C LYS A 6 42.52 -41.05 -3.57
N TYR A 7 43.04 -40.64 -2.41
CA TYR A 7 42.23 -40.46 -1.19
C TYR A 7 41.37 -39.19 -1.25
N LEU A 8 41.87 -38.12 -1.89
CA LEU A 8 41.07 -36.92 -2.15
C LEU A 8 39.90 -37.21 -3.10
N SER A 9 40.12 -38.00 -4.17
CA SER A 9 39.06 -38.41 -5.09
C SER A 9 38.03 -39.34 -4.45
N LEU A 10 38.43 -40.23 -3.52
CA LEU A 10 37.51 -41.10 -2.78
C LEU A 10 36.70 -40.34 -1.73
N GLY A 11 37.29 -39.32 -1.09
CA GLY A 11 36.58 -38.42 -0.17
C GLY A 11 35.52 -37.57 -0.87
N ILE A 12 35.83 -37.06 -2.07
CA ILE A 12 34.88 -36.28 -2.89
C ILE A 12 33.78 -37.18 -3.49
N LEU A 13 34.09 -38.41 -3.93
CA LEU A 13 33.07 -39.35 -4.38
C LEU A 13 32.15 -39.81 -3.24
N SER A 14 32.67 -40.00 -2.03
CA SER A 14 31.85 -40.36 -0.86
C SER A 14 30.80 -39.29 -0.55
N THR A 15 31.13 -38.00 -0.65
CA THR A 15 30.17 -36.90 -0.45
C THR A 15 29.14 -36.77 -1.57
N ILE A 16 29.45 -37.25 -2.78
CA ILE A 16 28.52 -37.22 -3.93
C ILE A 16 27.52 -38.38 -3.87
N PHE A 17 27.89 -39.53 -3.30
CA PHE A 17 27.01 -40.71 -3.20
C PHE A 17 26.23 -40.82 -1.88
N THR A 18 26.53 -40.01 -0.85
CA THR A 18 25.73 -39.92 0.38
C THR A 18 24.80 -38.70 0.42
N ALA A 19 24.71 -37.94 -0.67
CA ALA A 19 23.65 -36.94 -0.81
C ALA A 19 22.32 -37.69 -0.99
N THR A 20 21.70 -38.11 0.12
CA THR A 20 20.28 -38.44 0.12
C THR A 20 19.57 -37.24 -0.52
N PRO A 21 18.73 -37.44 -1.56
CA PRO A 21 17.96 -36.33 -2.12
C PRO A 21 17.29 -35.63 -0.95
N GLY A 22 17.55 -34.33 -0.78
CA GLY A 22 17.00 -33.59 0.34
C GLY A 22 15.49 -33.76 0.31
N LEU A 23 14.97 -34.51 1.28
CA LEU A 23 13.55 -34.86 1.32
C LEU A 23 12.80 -33.54 1.56
N GLY A 24 11.98 -33.15 0.57
CA GLY A 24 10.99 -32.10 0.77
C GLY A 24 9.92 -32.58 1.73
N ALA A 25 9.19 -31.65 2.36
CA ALA A 25 8.12 -32.01 3.28
C ALA A 25 7.11 -32.95 2.61
N GLU A 26 7.00 -34.16 3.15
CA GLU A 26 6.07 -35.18 2.68
C GLU A 26 4.69 -35.02 3.33
N ARG A 27 4.62 -34.27 4.43
CA ARG A 27 3.39 -34.03 5.18
C ARG A 27 3.38 -32.64 5.83
N ILE A 28 2.17 -32.15 6.06
CA ILE A 28 1.89 -31.04 6.97
C ILE A 28 1.48 -31.65 8.31
N SER A 29 2.05 -31.15 9.41
CA SER A 29 1.73 -31.60 10.77
C SER A 29 1.26 -30.44 11.64
N PHE A 30 0.37 -30.70 12.59
CA PHE A 30 0.00 -29.73 13.63
C PHE A 30 -0.48 -30.43 14.90
N PHE A 31 -0.25 -29.81 16.05
CA PHE A 31 -0.68 -30.34 17.33
C PHE A 31 -1.92 -29.59 17.83
N TYR A 32 -2.96 -30.32 18.23
CA TYR A 32 -4.16 -29.76 18.81
C TYR A 32 -4.46 -30.42 20.16
N ALA A 33 -4.27 -29.70 21.26
CA ALA A 33 -4.52 -30.22 22.60
C ALA A 33 -6.03 -30.36 22.89
N PRO A 34 -6.46 -31.41 23.62
CA PRO A 34 -5.72 -32.59 24.07
C PRO A 34 -5.67 -33.74 23.03
N PHE A 35 -6.12 -33.50 21.80
CA PHE A 35 -6.37 -34.52 20.77
C PHE A 35 -5.11 -35.06 20.05
N GLY A 36 -3.95 -34.44 20.26
CA GLY A 36 -2.66 -34.95 19.79
C GLY A 36 -2.19 -34.34 18.47
N GLU A 37 -1.33 -35.08 17.76
CA GLU A 37 -0.74 -34.67 16.49
C GLU A 37 -1.64 -35.08 15.33
N PHE A 38 -1.89 -34.14 14.41
CA PHE A 38 -2.60 -34.33 13.16
C PHE A 38 -1.63 -34.19 12.00
N THR A 39 -1.82 -35.00 10.97
CA THR A 39 -0.98 -34.98 9.77
C THR A 39 -1.80 -35.09 8.50
N LEU A 40 -1.34 -34.45 7.43
CA LEU A 40 -1.89 -34.56 6.08
C LEU A 40 -0.74 -34.66 5.08
N SER A 41 -0.71 -35.70 4.24
CA SER A 41 0.36 -35.85 3.25
C SER A 41 0.28 -34.81 2.13
N ALA A 42 1.43 -34.37 1.64
CA ALA A 42 1.55 -33.56 0.44
C ALA A 42 0.98 -34.27 -0.80
N GLU A 43 1.08 -35.61 -0.85
CA GLU A 43 0.49 -36.43 -1.92
C GLU A 43 -1.05 -36.36 -1.92
N SER A 44 -1.68 -36.39 -0.74
CA SER A 44 -3.12 -36.23 -0.63
C SER A 44 -3.59 -34.86 -1.14
N LEU A 45 -2.89 -33.78 -0.76
CA LEU A 45 -3.15 -32.44 -1.26
C LEU A 45 -2.94 -32.32 -2.78
N GLU A 46 -1.90 -32.98 -3.31
CA GLU A 46 -1.60 -32.99 -4.74
C GLU A 46 -2.69 -33.70 -5.55
N LYS A 47 -3.16 -34.86 -5.10
CA LYS A 47 -4.29 -35.59 -5.71
C LYS A 47 -5.58 -34.78 -5.66
N PHE A 48 -5.84 -34.09 -4.55
CA PHE A 48 -7.00 -33.21 -4.45
C PHE A 48 -6.89 -32.00 -5.40
N ALA A 49 -5.72 -31.37 -5.48
CA ALA A 49 -5.47 -30.26 -6.39
C ALA A 49 -5.67 -30.68 -7.85
N LYS A 50 -5.00 -31.75 -8.30
CA LYS A 50 -5.00 -32.18 -9.71
C LYS A 50 -6.32 -32.86 -10.10
N GLU A 51 -6.76 -33.83 -9.32
CA GLU A 51 -7.86 -34.75 -9.68
C GLU A 51 -9.19 -34.38 -9.01
N GLY A 52 -9.16 -33.57 -7.93
CA GLY A 52 -10.34 -33.34 -7.09
C GLY A 52 -10.67 -34.53 -6.17
N LYS A 53 -9.77 -35.52 -6.10
CA LYS A 53 -9.97 -36.74 -5.33
C LYS A 53 -9.72 -36.51 -3.84
N ILE A 54 -10.73 -36.79 -3.02
CA ILE A 54 -10.62 -36.79 -1.55
C ILE A 54 -10.30 -38.23 -1.13
N ASN A 55 -9.04 -38.50 -0.76
CA ASN A 55 -8.63 -39.80 -0.24
C ASN A 55 -8.96 -39.92 1.28
N SER A 56 -8.68 -41.07 1.88
CA SER A 56 -8.97 -41.34 3.29
C SER A 56 -8.32 -40.34 4.26
N GLU A 57 -7.10 -39.89 3.98
CA GLU A 57 -6.40 -38.88 4.79
C GLU A 57 -7.10 -37.52 4.72
N LEU A 58 -7.44 -37.05 3.53
CA LEU A 58 -8.11 -35.76 3.35
C LEU A 58 -9.57 -35.81 3.79
N ALA A 59 -10.23 -36.97 3.72
CA ALA A 59 -11.64 -37.14 4.06
C ALA A 59 -11.95 -36.66 5.48
N PHE A 60 -11.04 -36.91 6.43
CA PHE A 60 -11.19 -36.44 7.81
C PHE A 60 -11.27 -34.90 7.89
N TYR A 61 -10.41 -34.19 7.17
CA TYR A 61 -10.40 -32.72 7.17
C TYR A 61 -11.54 -32.16 6.31
N ALA A 62 -11.78 -32.77 5.15
CA ALA A 62 -12.79 -32.33 4.20
C ALA A 62 -14.21 -32.45 4.75
N SER A 63 -14.50 -33.44 5.59
CA SER A 63 -15.81 -33.58 6.24
C SER A 63 -16.15 -32.44 7.20
N ARG A 64 -15.17 -31.60 7.55
CA ARG A 64 -15.31 -30.44 8.45
C ARG A 64 -15.31 -29.10 7.70
N ALA A 65 -15.18 -29.12 6.38
CA ALA A 65 -15.18 -27.93 5.53
C ALA A 65 -16.48 -27.84 4.72
N THR A 66 -16.94 -26.63 4.46
CA THR A 66 -18.07 -26.38 3.55
C THR A 66 -17.65 -26.63 2.09
N PRO A 67 -18.60 -26.92 1.18
CA PRO A 67 -18.29 -27.08 -0.26
C PRO A 67 -17.56 -25.87 -0.85
N LYS A 68 -17.91 -24.65 -0.42
CA LYS A 68 -17.25 -23.40 -0.82
C LYS A 68 -15.79 -23.37 -0.36
N GLN A 69 -15.52 -23.73 0.89
CA GLN A 69 -14.15 -23.78 1.43
C GLN A 69 -13.29 -24.83 0.72
N LEU A 70 -13.86 -26.00 0.41
CA LEU A 70 -13.16 -27.04 -0.35
C LEU A 70 -12.82 -26.58 -1.77
N ALA A 71 -13.75 -25.90 -2.43
CA ALA A 71 -13.50 -25.31 -3.75
C ALA A 71 -12.39 -24.23 -3.70
N GLN A 72 -12.44 -23.33 -2.72
CA GLN A 72 -11.40 -22.31 -2.51
C GLN A 72 -10.04 -22.92 -2.18
N LEU A 73 -9.98 -23.95 -1.33
CA LEU A 73 -8.75 -24.68 -1.04
C LEU A 73 -8.19 -25.31 -2.31
N ARG A 74 -9.03 -25.98 -3.10
CA ARG A 74 -8.58 -26.58 -4.36
C ARG A 74 -8.04 -25.53 -5.32
N GLN A 75 -8.73 -24.40 -5.47
CA GLN A 75 -8.28 -23.28 -6.29
C GLN A 75 -6.93 -22.74 -5.81
N LEU A 76 -6.74 -22.56 -4.50
CA LEU A 76 -5.47 -22.11 -3.92
C LEU A 76 -4.33 -23.11 -4.19
N LEU A 77 -4.59 -24.41 -4.04
CA LEU A 77 -3.60 -25.46 -4.30
C LEU A 77 -3.19 -25.53 -5.78
N GLN A 78 -4.11 -25.18 -6.69
CA GLN A 78 -3.88 -25.11 -8.14
C GLN A 78 -3.25 -23.79 -8.59
N GLN A 79 -3.31 -22.75 -7.77
CA GLN A 79 -2.80 -21.43 -8.11
C GLN A 79 -1.28 -21.51 -8.32
N LYS A 80 -0.87 -21.22 -9.55
CA LYS A 80 0.53 -21.09 -9.93
C LYS A 80 0.92 -19.63 -9.95
N PHE A 81 2.01 -19.30 -9.27
CA PHE A 81 2.65 -17.99 -9.36
C PHE A 81 3.92 -18.13 -10.21
N ASP A 82 3.88 -17.56 -11.42
CA ASP A 82 5.02 -17.52 -12.33
C ASP A 82 5.93 -16.33 -11.95
N ILE A 83 6.69 -16.52 -10.88
CA ILE A 83 7.63 -15.51 -10.36
C ILE A 83 9.05 -16.01 -10.60
N PRO A 84 9.90 -15.26 -11.35
CA PRO A 84 11.30 -15.60 -11.52
C PRO A 84 12.03 -15.92 -10.19
N PRO A 85 12.87 -16.96 -10.11
CA PRO A 85 13.56 -17.36 -8.88
C PRO A 85 14.42 -16.24 -8.30
N VAL A 86 15.00 -15.43 -9.18
CA VAL A 86 15.82 -14.26 -8.85
C VAL A 86 15.01 -13.23 -8.06
N LEU A 87 13.75 -12.97 -8.45
CA LEU A 87 12.84 -12.07 -7.74
C LEU A 87 12.53 -12.60 -6.34
N VAL A 88 12.20 -13.89 -6.24
CA VAL A 88 11.90 -14.53 -4.96
C VAL A 88 13.11 -14.47 -4.03
N SER A 89 14.30 -14.77 -4.55
CA SER A 89 15.55 -14.63 -3.79
C SER A 89 15.74 -13.20 -3.31
N GLN A 90 15.75 -12.21 -4.20
CA GLN A 90 16.01 -10.82 -3.81
C GLN A 90 14.98 -10.27 -2.83
N PHE A 91 13.71 -10.60 -3.02
CA PHE A 91 12.67 -10.27 -2.05
C PHE A 91 13.01 -10.86 -0.68
N THR A 92 13.18 -12.18 -0.58
CA THR A 92 13.39 -12.89 0.69
C THR A 92 14.71 -12.57 1.41
N TYR A 93 15.68 -11.98 0.72
CA TYR A 93 16.95 -11.49 1.29
C TYR A 93 16.94 -9.98 1.62
N SER A 94 15.91 -9.26 1.22
CA SER A 94 15.77 -7.86 1.61
C SER A 94 15.29 -7.72 3.03
N PRO A 95 15.56 -6.60 3.73
CA PRO A 95 15.05 -6.33 5.06
C PRO A 95 13.52 -6.48 5.18
N LEU A 96 12.76 -6.04 4.15
CA LEU A 96 11.31 -6.20 4.12
C LEU A 96 10.92 -7.67 4.00
N GLY A 97 11.47 -8.39 3.02
CA GLY A 97 11.16 -9.80 2.85
C GLY A 97 11.68 -10.67 3.98
N GLU A 98 12.79 -10.31 4.62
CA GLU A 98 13.29 -10.97 5.83
C GLU A 98 12.27 -10.86 6.95
N ALA A 99 11.78 -9.66 7.23
CA ALA A 99 10.75 -9.46 8.25
C ALA A 99 9.46 -10.24 7.94
N VAL A 100 9.01 -10.26 6.67
CA VAL A 100 7.83 -11.02 6.23
C VAL A 100 8.04 -12.53 6.37
N VAL A 101 9.16 -13.07 5.88
CA VAL A 101 9.46 -14.51 5.94
C VAL A 101 9.72 -14.95 7.37
N GLN A 102 10.33 -14.10 8.21
CA GLN A 102 10.55 -14.38 9.62
C GLN A 102 9.21 -14.54 10.34
N ARG A 103 8.24 -13.65 10.04
CA ARG A 103 6.88 -13.70 10.58
C ARG A 103 6.14 -14.95 10.10
N LEU A 104 6.26 -15.32 8.82
CA LEU A 104 5.73 -16.59 8.31
C LEU A 104 6.38 -17.80 8.98
N GLY A 105 7.66 -17.70 9.32
CA GLY A 105 8.41 -18.71 10.04
C GLY A 105 7.92 -18.98 11.46
N GLU A 106 7.18 -18.06 12.09
CA GLU A 106 6.54 -18.30 13.39
C GLU A 106 5.27 -19.18 13.25
N LEU A 107 4.67 -19.19 12.06
CA LEU A 107 3.51 -20.00 11.70
C LEU A 107 3.92 -21.36 11.10
N LEU A 108 4.89 -21.35 10.18
CA LEU A 108 5.36 -22.53 9.45
C LEU A 108 6.71 -22.95 10.02
N LEU A 109 6.70 -23.86 10.98
CA LEU A 109 7.86 -24.35 11.71
C LEU A 109 8.51 -25.55 11.01
N THR A 110 9.77 -25.79 11.36
CA THR A 110 10.47 -27.05 11.03
C THR A 110 10.01 -28.19 11.94
N ASP A 111 10.42 -29.43 11.64
CA ASP A 111 10.16 -30.60 12.50
C ASP A 111 10.64 -30.42 13.94
N SER A 112 11.77 -29.72 14.10
CA SER A 112 12.35 -29.37 15.41
C SER A 112 11.60 -28.28 16.16
N ARG A 113 10.44 -27.83 15.64
CA ARG A 113 9.61 -26.73 16.16
C ARG A 113 10.32 -25.37 16.18
N GLN A 114 11.39 -25.22 15.42
CA GLN A 114 12.07 -23.94 15.24
C GLN A 114 11.36 -23.09 14.18
N ASN A 115 11.54 -21.77 14.27
CA ASN A 115 11.05 -20.84 13.26
C ASN A 115 11.53 -21.27 11.86
N GLY A 116 10.58 -21.40 10.93
CA GLY A 116 10.87 -21.94 9.59
C GLY A 116 11.48 -20.95 8.61
N PHE A 117 11.92 -19.77 9.03
CA PHE A 117 12.49 -18.72 8.17
C PHE A 117 13.40 -19.25 7.05
N TYR A 118 14.47 -19.98 7.41
CA TYR A 118 15.42 -20.52 6.44
C TYR A 118 14.79 -21.58 5.53
N ALA A 119 13.90 -22.41 6.08
CA ALA A 119 13.21 -23.47 5.35
C ALA A 119 12.20 -22.90 4.33
N ILE A 120 11.41 -21.90 4.74
CA ILE A 120 10.48 -21.18 3.87
C ILE A 120 11.24 -20.44 2.77
N ARG A 121 12.30 -19.71 3.12
CA ARG A 121 13.15 -19.02 2.13
C ARG A 121 13.67 -19.99 1.08
N ALA A 122 14.25 -21.11 1.50
CA ALA A 122 14.75 -22.14 0.59
C ALA A 122 13.63 -22.71 -0.28
N ALA A 123 12.49 -23.07 0.32
CA ALA A 123 11.34 -23.62 -0.39
C ALA A 123 10.81 -22.66 -1.46
N LEU A 124 10.63 -21.38 -1.12
CA LEU A 124 10.16 -20.35 -2.05
C LEU A 124 11.08 -20.23 -3.27
N ILE A 125 12.41 -20.14 -3.05
CA ILE A 125 13.40 -20.00 -4.12
C ILE A 125 13.44 -21.26 -5.00
N LEU A 126 13.48 -22.45 -4.38
CA LEU A 126 13.55 -23.73 -5.09
C LEU A 126 12.25 -24.03 -5.85
N SER A 127 11.08 -23.67 -5.32
CA SER A 127 9.81 -23.84 -6.03
C SER A 127 9.67 -22.89 -7.20
N ALA A 128 10.15 -21.65 -7.07
CA ALA A 128 10.19 -20.72 -8.19
C ALA A 128 11.12 -21.17 -9.32
N ALA A 129 12.22 -21.87 -8.98
CA ALA A 129 13.17 -22.43 -9.94
C ALA A 129 12.71 -23.74 -10.58
N ASP A 130 11.67 -24.37 -10.05
CA ASP A 130 11.11 -25.61 -10.58
C ASP A 130 10.15 -25.34 -11.74
N PRO A 131 10.11 -26.18 -12.80
CA PRO A 131 9.15 -26.03 -13.90
C PRO A 131 7.68 -26.00 -13.47
N GLN A 132 7.33 -26.63 -12.33
CA GLN A 132 5.98 -26.57 -11.75
C GLN A 132 5.62 -25.18 -11.21
N GLY A 133 6.61 -24.29 -11.04
CA GLY A 133 6.46 -22.95 -10.51
C GLY A 133 6.06 -22.92 -9.04
N LEU A 134 5.78 -21.73 -8.53
CA LEU A 134 5.44 -21.53 -7.13
C LEU A 134 3.96 -21.87 -6.91
N THR A 135 3.72 -23.09 -6.42
CA THR A 135 2.41 -23.59 -5.95
C THR A 135 2.54 -24.03 -4.49
N VAL A 136 1.43 -24.13 -3.75
CA VAL A 136 1.45 -24.61 -2.36
C VAL A 136 2.03 -26.03 -2.28
N VAL A 137 1.65 -26.91 -3.21
CA VAL A 137 2.14 -28.29 -3.25
C VAL A 137 3.64 -28.33 -3.53
N ASN A 138 4.12 -27.56 -4.52
CA ASN A 138 5.55 -27.53 -4.83
C ASN A 138 6.35 -26.91 -3.68
N LEU A 139 5.82 -25.90 -2.99
CA LEU A 139 6.45 -25.31 -1.81
C LEU A 139 6.65 -26.34 -0.70
N LEU A 140 5.65 -27.19 -0.42
CA LEU A 140 5.80 -28.30 0.51
C LEU A 140 6.91 -29.25 0.07
N ARG A 141 6.89 -29.66 -1.21
CA ARG A 141 7.90 -30.57 -1.79
C ARG A 141 9.32 -30.00 -1.88
N LYS A 142 9.50 -28.69 -1.67
CA LYS A 142 10.82 -28.06 -1.60
C LYS A 142 11.19 -27.57 -0.19
N TYR A 143 10.32 -27.78 0.79
CA TYR A 143 10.57 -27.41 2.17
C TYR A 143 11.58 -28.38 2.80
N PRO A 144 12.76 -27.91 3.27
CA PRO A 144 13.88 -28.77 3.67
C PRO A 144 13.70 -29.38 5.07
N SER A 145 12.62 -30.14 5.26
CA SER A 145 12.24 -30.85 6.49
C SER A 145 11.34 -32.03 6.10
N GLU A 146 11.27 -33.10 6.90
CA GLU A 146 10.36 -34.22 6.64
C GLU A 146 8.89 -33.79 6.73
N SER A 147 8.56 -32.92 7.69
CA SER A 147 7.26 -32.26 7.78
C SER A 147 7.36 -30.74 7.88
N LEU A 148 6.38 -30.08 7.26
CA LEU A 148 6.07 -28.69 7.56
C LEU A 148 5.14 -28.67 8.76
N ARG A 149 5.57 -28.08 9.87
CA ARG A 149 4.78 -28.07 11.10
C ARG A 149 4.06 -26.73 11.26
N LEU A 150 2.74 -26.74 11.33
CA LEU A 150 1.97 -25.55 11.62
C LEU A 150 1.95 -25.28 13.11
N ASN A 151 2.32 -24.06 13.49
CA ASN A 151 2.07 -23.54 14.82
C ASN A 151 0.57 -23.25 14.97
N PHE A 152 -0.19 -24.26 15.38
CA PHE A 152 -1.65 -24.19 15.42
C PHE A 152 -2.16 -23.07 16.33
N SER A 153 -1.51 -22.84 17.48
CA SER A 153 -1.88 -21.75 18.40
C SER A 153 -1.66 -20.38 17.77
N GLU A 154 -0.52 -20.14 17.13
CA GLU A 154 -0.25 -18.89 16.40
C GLU A 154 -1.24 -18.72 15.23
N GLY A 155 -1.52 -19.80 14.49
CA GLY A 155 -2.49 -19.81 13.40
C GLY A 155 -3.90 -19.41 13.85
N LEU A 156 -4.38 -19.97 14.97
CA LEU A 156 -5.66 -19.59 15.56
C LEU A 156 -5.69 -18.11 15.99
N GLN A 157 -4.59 -17.60 16.56
CA GLN A 157 -4.51 -16.19 16.95
C GLN A 157 -4.56 -15.27 15.72
N ILE A 158 -3.82 -15.59 14.65
CA ILE A 158 -3.86 -14.84 13.39
C ILE A 158 -5.28 -14.84 12.81
N VAL A 159 -5.94 -16.00 12.75
CA VAL A 159 -7.32 -16.11 12.25
C VAL A 159 -8.26 -15.25 13.09
N ASN A 160 -8.17 -15.32 14.42
CA ASN A 160 -8.99 -14.48 15.30
C ASN A 160 -8.72 -12.99 15.06
N SER A 161 -7.45 -12.56 14.98
CA SER A 161 -7.09 -11.17 14.69
C SER A 161 -7.61 -10.69 13.33
N LEU A 162 -7.58 -11.52 12.28
CA LEU A 162 -8.14 -11.19 10.97
C LEU A 162 -9.67 -11.09 10.99
N LEU A 163 -10.35 -11.97 11.73
CA LEU A 163 -11.80 -11.90 11.91
C LEU A 163 -12.21 -10.63 12.66
N GLU A 164 -11.47 -10.27 13.71
CA GLU A 164 -11.69 -9.03 14.47
C GLU A 164 -11.44 -7.79 13.59
N LEU A 165 -10.37 -7.78 12.78
CA LEU A 165 -10.11 -6.71 11.79
C LEU A 165 -11.26 -6.57 10.79
N GLY A 166 -11.76 -7.69 10.24
CA GLY A 166 -12.88 -7.70 9.31
C GLY A 166 -14.15 -7.12 9.94
N LYS A 167 -14.50 -7.55 11.16
CA LYS A 167 -15.64 -7.01 11.91
C LYS A 167 -15.47 -5.51 12.21
N ALA A 168 -14.27 -5.10 12.64
CA ALA A 168 -13.97 -3.71 12.98
C ALA A 168 -14.16 -2.81 11.76
N LYS A 169 -13.63 -3.24 10.61
CA LYS A 169 -13.83 -2.58 9.32
C LYS A 169 -15.33 -2.47 9.00
N ASP A 170 -16.04 -3.58 8.98
CA ASP A 170 -17.45 -3.60 8.56
C ASP A 170 -18.34 -2.74 9.49
N GLN A 171 -18.10 -2.78 10.80
CA GLN A 171 -18.82 -1.97 11.78
C GLN A 171 -18.53 -0.47 11.61
N ILE A 172 -17.26 -0.08 11.44
CA ILE A 172 -16.89 1.32 11.23
C ILE A 172 -17.50 1.85 9.93
N PHE A 173 -17.37 1.12 8.83
CA PHE A 173 -17.93 1.54 7.54
C PHE A 173 -19.45 1.66 7.60
N ALA A 174 -20.14 0.72 8.26
CA ALA A 174 -21.57 0.81 8.48
C ALA A 174 -21.96 2.03 9.34
N SER A 175 -21.21 2.30 10.41
CA SER A 175 -21.44 3.46 11.28
C SER A 175 -21.23 4.79 10.55
N ILE A 176 -20.14 4.91 9.78
CA ILE A 176 -19.85 6.10 8.98
C ILE A 176 -20.94 6.30 7.93
N LYS A 177 -21.39 5.24 7.25
CA LYS A 177 -22.49 5.31 6.28
C LYS A 177 -23.78 5.83 6.94
N GLN A 178 -24.13 5.34 8.12
CA GLN A 178 -25.28 5.86 8.88
C GLN A 178 -25.12 7.34 9.24
N GLN A 179 -23.91 7.75 9.67
CA GLN A 179 -23.62 9.15 9.98
C GLN A 179 -23.77 10.05 8.75
N THR A 180 -23.24 9.64 7.58
CA THR A 180 -23.39 10.42 6.33
C THR A 180 -24.84 10.60 5.90
N ILE A 181 -25.70 9.59 6.15
CA ILE A 181 -27.14 9.68 5.87
C ILE A 181 -27.82 10.66 6.84
N ALA A 182 -27.42 10.66 8.12
CA ALA A 182 -27.97 11.54 9.14
C ALA A 182 -27.51 13.01 8.99
N GLU A 183 -26.29 13.22 8.51
CA GLU A 183 -25.70 14.55 8.28
C GLU A 183 -26.27 15.27 7.05
N ASN A 184 -27.13 14.63 6.26
CA ASN A 184 -27.67 15.16 5.01
C ASN A 184 -28.54 16.40 5.26
N PRO A 185 -28.03 17.64 5.10
CA PRO A 185 -28.77 18.83 5.47
C PRO A 185 -29.89 19.05 4.45
N ASN A 186 -31.03 19.55 4.90
CA ASN A 186 -32.25 19.83 4.11
C ASN A 186 -32.09 20.83 2.93
N ALA A 187 -30.88 21.19 2.52
CA ALA A 187 -30.65 21.98 1.30
C ALA A 187 -30.44 21.04 0.10
N LYS A 188 -31.53 20.76 -0.62
CA LYS A 188 -31.53 20.00 -1.88
C LYS A 188 -30.81 20.78 -2.98
N VAL A 189 -29.47 20.75 -3.00
CA VAL A 189 -28.73 21.14 -4.21
C VAL A 189 -29.04 20.11 -5.29
N ASP A 190 -29.69 20.55 -6.37
CA ASP A 190 -29.91 19.69 -7.52
C ASP A 190 -28.66 19.67 -8.40
N PHE A 191 -27.78 18.70 -8.14
CA PHE A 191 -26.52 18.53 -8.87
C PHE A 191 -26.72 18.20 -10.36
N SER A 192 -27.92 17.79 -10.79
CA SER A 192 -28.20 17.62 -12.23
C SER A 192 -28.25 18.94 -12.99
N GLN A 193 -28.48 20.05 -12.28
CA GLN A 193 -28.48 21.41 -12.82
C GLN A 193 -27.16 22.16 -12.54
N GLN A 194 -26.19 21.51 -11.91
CA GLN A 194 -24.89 22.08 -11.60
C GLN A 194 -23.81 21.54 -12.56
N PRO A 195 -22.67 22.24 -12.73
CA PRO A 195 -21.54 21.70 -13.48
C PRO A 195 -21.10 20.34 -12.96
N ASP A 196 -20.93 19.37 -13.86
CA ASP A 196 -20.39 18.05 -13.52
C ASP A 196 -18.87 18.08 -13.44
N LEU A 197 -18.36 18.15 -12.21
CA LEU A 197 -16.93 18.19 -11.92
C LEU A 197 -16.16 16.93 -12.33
N ARG A 198 -16.83 15.85 -12.76
CA ARG A 198 -16.17 14.65 -13.31
C ARG A 198 -15.68 14.87 -14.75
N SER A 199 -16.26 15.84 -15.44
CA SER A 199 -15.97 16.17 -16.84
C SER A 199 -14.69 17.00 -16.97
N PRO A 200 -13.93 16.86 -18.08
CA PRO A 200 -12.81 17.74 -18.37
C PRO A 200 -13.24 19.22 -18.41
N GLY A 201 -12.33 20.11 -18.01
CA GLY A 201 -12.52 21.55 -18.12
C GLY A 201 -12.20 22.07 -19.52
N ASN A 202 -12.22 23.41 -19.65
CA ASN A 202 -12.15 24.09 -20.94
C ASN A 202 -10.73 24.46 -21.37
N PHE A 203 -9.73 24.32 -20.50
CA PHE A 203 -8.34 24.63 -20.85
C PHE A 203 -7.73 23.51 -21.69
N ARG A 204 -7.08 23.90 -22.78
CA ARG A 204 -6.00 23.08 -23.36
C ARG A 204 -4.77 23.22 -22.48
N TRP A 205 -3.90 22.22 -22.49
CA TRP A 205 -2.66 22.23 -21.72
C TRP A 205 -1.51 21.63 -22.54
N GLN A 206 -0.29 21.92 -22.11
CA GLN A 206 0.94 21.36 -22.67
C GLN A 206 1.79 20.75 -21.55
N ILE A 207 2.59 19.74 -21.88
CA ILE A 207 3.53 19.13 -20.95
C ILE A 207 4.92 19.71 -21.18
N THR A 208 5.57 20.16 -20.12
CA THR A 208 7.01 20.45 -20.07
C THR A 208 7.69 19.37 -19.23
N SER A 209 8.34 18.42 -19.88
CA SER A 209 9.10 17.36 -19.19
C SER A 209 10.51 17.86 -18.84
N LEU A 210 10.85 17.76 -17.57
CA LEU A 210 12.09 18.23 -16.97
C LEU A 210 12.82 17.06 -16.32
N LYS A 211 14.15 17.18 -16.26
CA LYS A 211 15.01 16.32 -15.45
C LYS A 211 15.83 17.22 -14.53
N LEU A 212 15.39 17.36 -13.29
CA LEU A 212 15.99 18.26 -12.31
C LEU A 212 17.03 17.50 -11.48
N ASN A 213 18.26 18.02 -11.42
CA ASN A 213 19.37 17.35 -10.73
C ASN A 213 19.67 18.04 -9.40
N ASP A 214 19.37 17.35 -8.30
CA ASP A 214 19.84 17.76 -6.97
C ASP A 214 21.23 17.15 -6.72
N ASN A 215 22.25 17.91 -7.11
CA ASN A 215 23.65 17.51 -6.94
C ASN A 215 24.04 17.35 -5.47
N SER A 216 23.38 18.07 -4.55
CA SER A 216 23.70 18.01 -3.11
C SER A 216 23.29 16.69 -2.47
N ARG A 217 22.21 16.09 -2.98
CA ARG A 217 21.69 14.79 -2.51
C ARG A 217 21.98 13.65 -3.50
N ASN A 218 22.67 13.93 -4.61
CA ASN A 218 22.92 13.01 -5.72
C ASN A 218 21.62 12.35 -6.24
N ARG A 219 20.62 13.18 -6.54
CA ARG A 219 19.30 12.72 -7.02
C ARG A 219 18.97 13.37 -8.36
N SER A 220 18.43 12.56 -9.27
CA SER A 220 17.85 13.05 -10.52
C SER A 220 16.35 12.83 -10.48
N LEU A 221 15.59 13.91 -10.67
CA LEU A 221 14.14 13.95 -10.49
C LEU A 221 13.50 14.24 -11.85
N PRO A 222 12.98 13.21 -12.54
CA PRO A 222 12.07 13.40 -13.65
C PRO A 222 10.79 14.08 -13.18
N VAL A 223 10.35 15.13 -13.87
CA VAL A 223 9.14 15.88 -13.56
C VAL A 223 8.40 16.21 -14.84
N ASP A 224 7.11 15.93 -14.90
CA ASP A 224 6.23 16.40 -15.97
C ASP A 224 5.36 17.55 -15.44
N VAL A 225 5.45 18.71 -16.09
CA VAL A 225 4.67 19.90 -15.73
C VAL A 225 3.57 20.14 -16.77
N TYR A 226 2.33 19.93 -16.37
CA TYR A 226 1.13 20.20 -17.16
C TYR A 226 0.75 21.67 -16.97
N VAL A 227 0.78 22.45 -18.04
CA VAL A 227 0.57 23.90 -17.99
C VAL A 227 -0.62 24.30 -18.85
N PRO A 228 -1.70 24.87 -18.26
CA PRO A 228 -2.83 25.38 -19.00
C PRO A 228 -2.42 26.45 -20.02
N GLN A 229 -3.11 26.50 -21.15
CA GLN A 229 -2.90 27.46 -22.22
C GLN A 229 -4.05 28.46 -22.25
N THR A 230 -3.74 29.76 -22.25
CA THR A 230 -4.72 30.81 -22.49
C THR A 230 -4.93 31.00 -24.00
N SER A 231 -6.17 30.89 -24.46
CA SER A 231 -6.54 31.28 -25.83
C SER A 231 -6.76 32.80 -25.91
N SER A 232 -6.41 33.43 -27.02
CA SER A 232 -6.67 34.85 -27.29
C SER A 232 -8.16 35.24 -27.29
N GLN A 233 -9.08 34.27 -27.24
CA GLN A 233 -10.54 34.46 -27.22
C GLN A 233 -11.18 34.36 -25.83
N THR A 234 -10.41 34.25 -24.75
CA THR A 234 -10.98 34.12 -23.39
C THR A 234 -11.62 35.43 -22.91
N THR A 235 -12.95 35.45 -22.82
CA THR A 235 -13.76 36.51 -22.19
C THR A 235 -13.73 36.41 -20.65
N GLY A 236 -14.30 37.43 -19.99
CA GLY A 236 -13.88 38.05 -18.72
C GLY A 236 -13.74 37.25 -17.42
N ASP A 237 -14.02 35.94 -17.37
CA ASP A 237 -13.94 35.13 -16.13
C ASP A 237 -12.98 33.94 -16.21
N THR A 238 -12.25 33.78 -17.32
CA THR A 238 -11.33 32.65 -17.50
C THR A 238 -10.05 32.86 -16.65
N PRO A 239 -9.63 31.88 -15.82
CA PRO A 239 -8.38 31.97 -15.05
C PRO A 239 -7.18 32.33 -15.95
N LYS A 240 -6.39 33.32 -15.53
CA LYS A 240 -5.18 33.78 -16.23
C LYS A 240 -3.94 33.35 -15.45
N PRO A 241 -2.78 33.17 -16.12
CA PRO A 241 -1.52 32.96 -15.41
C PRO A 241 -1.23 34.14 -14.47
N PRO A 242 -0.57 33.89 -13.32
CA PRO A 242 -0.01 32.60 -12.90
C PRO A 242 -1.09 31.64 -12.37
N PHE A 243 -1.03 30.37 -12.80
CA PHE A 243 -1.98 29.32 -12.43
C PHE A 243 -1.63 28.71 -11.06
N PRO A 244 -2.61 28.36 -10.22
CA PRO A 244 -2.38 27.61 -8.99
C PRO A 244 -1.66 26.29 -9.29
N LEU A 245 -0.72 25.91 -8.43
CA LEU A 245 0.16 24.76 -8.65
C LEU A 245 -0.27 23.56 -7.79
N VAL A 246 -0.36 22.40 -8.41
CA VAL A 246 -0.57 21.11 -7.73
C VAL A 246 0.65 20.24 -7.93
N VAL A 247 1.22 19.71 -6.85
CA VAL A 247 2.28 18.69 -6.93
C VAL A 247 1.68 17.32 -6.66
N ILE A 248 1.97 16.33 -7.50
CA ILE A 248 1.50 14.95 -7.32
C ILE A 248 2.67 14.02 -7.03
N SER A 249 2.60 13.30 -5.90
CA SER A 249 3.63 12.35 -5.43
C SER A 249 3.10 10.91 -5.46
N HIS A 250 3.80 10.02 -6.17
CA HIS A 250 3.38 8.63 -6.41
C HIS A 250 3.51 7.70 -5.19
N GLY A 251 2.98 6.47 -5.26
CA GLY A 251 3.16 5.43 -4.24
C GLY A 251 4.53 4.77 -4.28
N VAL A 252 4.79 3.79 -3.41
CA VAL A 252 6.00 2.96 -3.53
C VAL A 252 5.95 2.12 -4.81
N ALA A 253 7.09 1.93 -5.48
CA ALA A 253 7.21 1.16 -6.72
C ALA A 253 6.31 1.65 -7.87
N SER A 254 5.97 2.95 -7.83
CA SER A 254 5.13 3.64 -8.81
C SER A 254 5.94 4.74 -9.52
N ASP A 255 5.32 5.53 -10.38
CA ASP A 255 5.98 6.55 -11.19
C ASP A 255 5.04 7.75 -11.45
N ARG A 256 5.49 8.71 -12.26
CA ARG A 256 4.71 9.90 -12.62
C ARG A 256 3.50 9.63 -13.51
N TYR A 257 3.34 8.41 -14.03
CA TYR A 257 2.21 8.07 -14.90
C TYR A 257 0.98 7.60 -14.14
N ALA A 258 1.14 7.21 -12.87
CA ALA A 258 0.08 6.69 -12.01
C ALA A 258 -1.15 7.61 -11.86
N PHE A 259 -0.96 8.92 -11.98
CA PHE A 259 -2.01 9.93 -11.80
C PHE A 259 -2.14 10.88 -12.99
N VAL A 260 -1.76 10.43 -14.20
CA VAL A 260 -1.89 11.22 -15.44
C VAL A 260 -3.34 11.67 -15.64
N TYR A 261 -4.32 10.78 -15.49
CA TYR A 261 -5.74 11.13 -15.63
C TYR A 261 -6.17 12.30 -14.72
N LEU A 262 -5.54 12.40 -13.53
CA LEU A 262 -5.82 13.45 -12.57
C LEU A 262 -5.07 14.74 -12.93
N ALA A 263 -3.81 14.63 -13.33
CA ALA A 263 -3.02 15.78 -13.78
C ALA A 263 -3.66 16.46 -15.00
N GLU A 264 -4.09 15.68 -16.00
CA GLU A 264 -4.79 16.18 -17.19
C GLU A 264 -6.12 16.83 -16.83
N HIS A 265 -6.88 16.22 -15.92
CA HIS A 265 -8.15 16.76 -15.47
C HIS A 265 -7.96 18.12 -14.77
N LEU A 266 -7.06 18.22 -13.80
CA LEU A 266 -6.80 19.48 -13.10
C LEU A 266 -6.22 20.54 -14.04
N ALA A 267 -5.34 20.16 -14.98
CA ALA A 267 -4.83 21.05 -16.00
C ALA A 267 -5.93 21.60 -16.93
N SER A 268 -6.90 20.76 -17.30
CA SER A 268 -8.07 21.21 -18.06
C SER A 268 -8.97 22.20 -17.31
N HIS A 269 -8.86 22.25 -15.98
CA HIS A 269 -9.58 23.20 -15.11
C HIS A 269 -8.74 24.42 -14.71
N GLY A 270 -7.55 24.60 -15.28
CA GLY A 270 -6.74 25.79 -15.07
C GLY A 270 -5.77 25.70 -13.89
N PHE A 271 -5.44 24.50 -13.43
CA PHE A 271 -4.35 24.27 -12.48
C PHE A 271 -3.06 23.90 -13.24
N ALA A 272 -1.92 24.48 -12.88
CA ALA A 272 -0.65 23.89 -13.26
C ALA A 272 -0.41 22.65 -12.40
N VAL A 273 0.07 21.55 -12.99
CA VAL A 273 0.31 20.30 -12.26
C VAL A 273 1.73 19.81 -12.49
N ALA A 274 2.51 19.64 -11.43
CA ALA A 274 3.83 19.03 -11.48
C ALA A 274 3.77 17.61 -10.91
N VAL A 275 4.04 16.61 -11.73
CA VAL A 275 4.11 15.20 -11.32
C VAL A 275 5.57 14.77 -11.33
N LEU A 276 6.10 14.40 -10.16
CA LEU A 276 7.51 14.04 -10.00
C LEU A 276 7.71 12.55 -9.73
N GLU A 277 8.89 12.05 -10.08
CA GLU A 277 9.37 10.73 -9.65
C GLU A 277 10.41 10.82 -8.53
N HIS A 278 10.34 9.88 -7.59
CA HIS A 278 11.28 9.73 -6.48
C HIS A 278 12.24 8.54 -6.76
N PRO A 279 13.51 8.79 -7.13
CA PRO A 279 14.42 7.76 -7.64
C PRO A 279 14.81 6.68 -6.61
N GLY A 280 14.59 6.90 -5.31
CA GLY A 280 14.89 5.90 -4.28
C GLY A 280 13.74 4.93 -4.00
N SER A 281 12.57 5.13 -4.60
CA SER A 281 11.37 4.32 -4.35
C SER A 281 10.39 4.23 -5.53
N ASN A 282 10.80 4.65 -6.73
CA ASN A 282 10.01 4.55 -7.97
C ASN A 282 10.05 3.14 -8.58
N ALA A 283 9.26 2.93 -9.64
CA ALA A 283 9.19 1.66 -10.37
C ALA A 283 10.57 1.20 -10.88
N GLU A 284 11.40 2.10 -11.42
CA GLU A 284 12.75 1.79 -11.88
C GLU A 284 13.64 1.24 -10.75
N ARG A 285 13.66 1.90 -9.58
CA ARG A 285 14.43 1.40 -8.42
C ARG A 285 13.98 0.01 -8.01
N PHE A 286 12.68 -0.25 -8.04
CA PHE A 286 12.17 -1.59 -7.74
C PHE A 286 12.54 -2.61 -8.80
N GLN A 287 12.49 -2.27 -10.09
CA GLN A 287 12.98 -3.16 -11.17
C GLN A 287 14.46 -3.49 -11.01
N LEU A 288 15.30 -2.52 -10.64
CA LEU A 288 16.72 -2.74 -10.35
C LEU A 288 16.91 -3.62 -9.11
N TYR A 289 16.14 -3.37 -8.06
CA TYR A 289 16.18 -4.17 -6.84
C TYR A 289 15.79 -5.63 -7.11
N PHE A 290 14.73 -5.83 -7.91
CA PHE A 290 14.22 -7.10 -8.41
C PHE A 290 15.04 -7.73 -9.55
N SER A 291 16.08 -7.07 -10.04
CA SER A 291 17.12 -7.68 -10.86
C SER A 291 18.43 -7.87 -10.10
N GLY A 292 18.49 -7.45 -8.82
CA GLY A 292 19.66 -7.59 -7.96
C GLY A 292 20.72 -6.54 -8.19
N LEU A 293 20.36 -5.49 -8.93
CA LEU A 293 21.21 -4.36 -9.29
C LEU A 293 21.07 -3.21 -8.30
N ALA A 294 20.12 -3.27 -7.36
CA ALA A 294 19.94 -2.29 -6.30
C ALA A 294 19.50 -2.95 -4.98
N GLY A 295 19.67 -2.22 -3.88
CA GLY A 295 19.09 -2.58 -2.58
C GLY A 295 17.60 -2.20 -2.48
N PRO A 296 16.91 -2.65 -1.42
CA PRO A 296 15.54 -2.22 -1.08
C PRO A 296 15.45 -0.68 -0.94
N PRO A 297 14.23 -0.12 -0.88
CA PRO A 297 14.05 1.28 -0.48
C PRO A 297 14.72 1.57 0.86
N GLU A 298 15.50 2.63 0.86
CA GLU A 298 16.29 3.05 2.02
C GLU A 298 15.40 3.81 3.00
N ALA A 299 15.71 3.71 4.30
CA ALA A 299 15.02 4.48 5.35
C ALA A 299 15.01 5.99 5.06
N GLN A 300 16.06 6.47 4.40
CA GLN A 300 16.23 7.86 4.00
C GLN A 300 15.11 8.37 3.07
N GLU A 301 14.35 7.50 2.39
CA GLU A 301 13.21 7.93 1.56
C GLU A 301 12.10 8.62 2.37
N PHE A 302 11.96 8.34 3.67
CA PHE A 302 11.04 9.09 4.54
C PHE A 302 11.43 10.57 4.70
N ILE A 303 12.69 10.92 4.41
CA ILE A 303 13.21 12.29 4.43
C ILE A 303 13.35 12.81 2.99
N ASN A 304 13.93 12.02 2.10
CA ASN A 304 14.23 12.44 0.73
C ASN A 304 12.98 12.80 -0.04
N ARG A 305 11.87 12.08 0.12
CA ARG A 305 10.67 12.32 -0.69
C ARG A 305 10.03 13.69 -0.44
N PRO A 306 9.81 14.13 0.82
CA PRO A 306 9.45 15.52 1.09
C PRO A 306 10.48 16.51 0.55
N LEU A 307 11.78 16.25 0.76
CA LEU A 307 12.85 17.13 0.26
C LEU A 307 12.90 17.21 -1.28
N ASP A 308 12.54 16.14 -2.00
CA ASP A 308 12.42 16.14 -3.46
C ASP A 308 11.33 17.11 -3.92
N VAL A 309 10.16 17.09 -3.28
CA VAL A 309 9.08 18.04 -3.60
C VAL A 309 9.52 19.48 -3.32
N LYS A 310 10.17 19.73 -2.18
CA LYS A 310 10.71 21.07 -1.86
C LYS A 310 11.70 21.56 -2.91
N PHE A 311 12.63 20.69 -3.30
CA PHE A 311 13.61 20.97 -4.34
C PHE A 311 12.95 21.23 -5.70
N VAL A 312 11.98 20.41 -6.12
CA VAL A 312 11.23 20.62 -7.36
C VAL A 312 10.52 21.98 -7.34
N LEU A 313 9.86 22.34 -6.24
CA LEU A 313 9.21 23.65 -6.10
C LEU A 313 10.21 24.81 -6.19
N ASP A 314 11.38 24.68 -5.58
CA ASP A 314 12.45 25.69 -5.67
C ASP A 314 12.98 25.84 -7.10
N GLN A 315 13.19 24.73 -7.81
CA GLN A 315 13.64 24.72 -9.19
C GLN A 315 12.57 25.29 -10.14
N LEU A 316 11.30 24.90 -9.97
CA LEU A 316 10.21 25.46 -10.77
C LEU A 316 10.06 26.96 -10.54
N GLN A 317 10.30 27.45 -9.33
CA GLN A 317 10.26 28.89 -9.03
C GLN A 317 11.41 29.66 -9.71
N GLN A 318 12.55 29.01 -9.93
CA GLN A 318 13.64 29.58 -10.73
C GLN A 318 13.30 29.54 -12.22
N LEU A 319 12.81 28.40 -12.72
CA LEU A 319 12.42 28.22 -14.14
C LEU A 319 11.24 29.12 -14.53
N ASP A 320 10.30 29.41 -13.64
CA ASP A 320 9.22 30.38 -13.86
C ASP A 320 9.74 31.81 -14.15
N ARG A 321 11.03 32.09 -13.92
CA ARG A 321 11.67 33.37 -14.29
C ARG A 321 12.45 33.30 -15.60
N THR A 322 12.92 32.11 -15.99
CA THR A 322 13.96 31.95 -17.02
C THR A 322 13.55 31.07 -18.20
N ASP A 323 12.66 30.10 -18.00
CA ASP A 323 12.20 29.17 -19.03
C ASP A 323 11.00 29.77 -19.79
N PRO A 324 11.09 30.03 -21.10
CA PRO A 324 10.00 30.62 -21.88
C PRO A 324 8.69 29.82 -21.85
N ASN A 325 8.76 28.50 -21.61
CA ASN A 325 7.57 27.66 -21.53
C ASN A 325 6.84 27.80 -20.20
N LEU A 326 7.53 28.21 -19.14
CA LEU A 326 7.00 28.36 -17.78
C LEU A 326 6.91 29.80 -17.30
N GLN A 327 7.53 30.76 -18.00
CA GLN A 327 7.74 32.11 -17.49
C GLN A 327 6.43 32.80 -17.05
N GLY A 328 6.33 33.13 -15.77
CA GLY A 328 5.16 33.78 -15.16
C GLY A 328 3.88 32.97 -15.16
N LYS A 329 3.95 31.64 -15.37
CA LYS A 329 2.77 30.77 -15.47
C LYS A 329 2.43 30.06 -14.17
N LEU A 330 3.32 30.01 -13.19
CA LEU A 330 3.14 29.20 -11.98
C LEU A 330 2.94 30.06 -10.73
N ASN A 331 1.89 29.78 -9.95
CA ASN A 331 1.59 30.51 -8.71
C ASN A 331 2.08 29.74 -7.47
N PHE A 332 3.23 30.17 -6.93
CA PHE A 332 3.84 29.56 -5.74
C PHE A 332 3.22 30.01 -4.40
N GLN A 333 2.21 30.89 -4.42
CA GLN A 333 1.43 31.25 -3.23
C GLN A 333 0.20 30.36 -3.05
N GLN A 334 -0.23 29.69 -4.12
CA GLN A 334 -1.36 28.77 -4.16
C GLN A 334 -0.85 27.38 -4.59
N VAL A 335 -0.16 26.69 -3.68
CA VAL A 335 0.34 25.33 -3.91
C VAL A 335 -0.46 24.31 -3.12
N ALA A 336 -0.95 23.27 -3.79
CA ALA A 336 -1.50 22.07 -3.16
C ALA A 336 -0.61 20.85 -3.42
N ALA A 337 -0.72 19.84 -2.56
CA ALA A 337 -0.02 18.57 -2.76
C ALA A 337 -0.99 17.39 -2.68
N ILE A 338 -0.91 16.49 -3.66
CA ILE A 338 -1.68 15.26 -3.73
C ILE A 338 -0.70 14.08 -3.68
N GLY A 339 -0.98 13.09 -2.85
CA GLY A 339 -0.08 11.95 -2.68
C GLY A 339 -0.80 10.64 -2.48
N HIS A 340 -0.29 9.56 -3.06
CA HIS A 340 -0.84 8.21 -2.88
C HIS A 340 0.09 7.33 -2.04
N SER A 341 -0.44 6.55 -1.09
CA SER A 341 0.35 5.58 -0.32
C SER A 341 1.54 6.24 0.36
N PHE A 342 2.78 5.86 0.02
CA PHE A 342 3.98 6.53 0.52
C PHE A 342 4.13 7.99 0.03
N GLY A 343 3.50 8.34 -1.08
CA GLY A 343 3.26 9.73 -1.47
C GLY A 343 2.25 10.45 -0.58
N GLY A 344 1.26 9.73 -0.02
CA GLY A 344 0.34 10.24 0.98
C GLY A 344 1.06 10.66 2.27
N TYR A 345 1.98 9.82 2.76
CA TYR A 345 2.94 10.21 3.80
C TYR A 345 3.72 11.47 3.42
N THR A 346 4.25 11.50 2.19
CA THR A 346 5.10 12.60 1.71
C THR A 346 4.38 13.94 1.80
N VAL A 347 3.12 14.00 1.36
CA VAL A 347 2.32 15.24 1.40
C VAL A 347 1.87 15.63 2.81
N LEU A 348 1.60 14.66 3.69
CA LEU A 348 1.34 14.95 5.10
C LEU A 348 2.57 15.51 5.82
N ALA A 349 3.76 14.96 5.53
CA ALA A 349 5.02 15.48 6.07
C ALA A 349 5.32 16.91 5.57
N LEU A 350 5.08 17.18 4.28
CA LEU A 350 5.17 18.53 3.70
C LEU A 350 4.20 19.51 4.36
N ALA A 351 3.04 19.04 4.80
CA ALA A 351 2.05 19.85 5.51
C ALA A 351 2.36 20.08 6.99
N GLY A 352 3.42 19.47 7.53
CA GLY A 352 3.90 19.69 8.89
C GLY A 352 3.85 18.47 9.79
N ALA A 353 3.34 17.32 9.32
CA ALA A 353 3.39 16.10 10.10
C ALA A 353 4.84 15.65 10.35
N LYS A 354 5.13 15.25 11.58
CA LYS A 354 6.48 14.85 12.01
C LYS A 354 6.57 13.35 12.24
N ILE A 355 7.75 12.78 11.98
CA ILE A 355 8.06 11.39 12.30
C ILE A 355 7.99 11.17 13.82
N ASN A 356 7.25 10.15 14.24
CA ASN A 356 7.09 9.76 15.63
C ASN A 356 7.97 8.55 15.96
N PHE A 357 9.23 8.82 16.28
CA PHE A 357 10.21 7.81 16.67
C PHE A 357 9.79 6.98 17.88
N ASN A 358 9.02 7.56 18.82
CA ASN A 358 8.53 6.83 19.99
C ASN A 358 7.46 5.80 19.61
N LYS A 359 6.56 6.14 18.69
CA LYS A 359 5.56 5.19 18.18
C LYS A 359 6.22 4.12 17.31
N LEU A 360 7.12 4.50 16.40
CA LEU A 360 7.93 3.55 15.63
C LEU A 360 8.67 2.55 16.54
N ARG A 361 9.30 3.01 17.62
CA ARG A 361 9.98 2.12 18.58
C ARG A 361 9.04 1.07 19.19
N ARG A 362 7.80 1.45 19.49
CA ARG A 362 6.79 0.54 20.06
C ARG A 362 6.26 -0.44 19.02
N ASP A 363 5.96 0.05 17.82
CA ASP A 363 5.27 -0.74 16.80
C ASP A 363 6.22 -1.66 16.02
N CYS A 364 7.53 -1.31 15.97
CA CYS A 364 8.52 -2.00 15.13
C CYS A 364 9.40 -3.02 15.85
N ASN A 365 9.35 -3.11 17.18
CA ASN A 365 10.27 -3.98 17.95
C ASN A 365 9.61 -4.69 19.14
N PRO A 366 9.19 -5.97 19.00
CA PRO A 366 9.05 -6.72 17.74
C PRO A 366 7.79 -6.30 16.98
N ASN A 367 7.88 -6.18 15.65
CA ASN A 367 6.69 -5.99 14.83
C ASN A 367 5.89 -7.30 14.69
N ARG A 368 4.71 -7.36 15.33
CA ARG A 368 3.76 -8.48 15.25
C ARG A 368 2.40 -8.08 14.64
N THR A 369 2.37 -6.98 13.88
CA THR A 369 1.14 -6.50 13.24
C THR A 369 0.80 -7.31 11.99
N LEU A 370 -0.49 -7.34 11.64
CA LEU A 370 -0.99 -7.87 10.36
C LEU A 370 -1.08 -6.79 9.28
N ASN A 371 -0.83 -5.53 9.62
CA ASN A 371 -0.81 -4.42 8.68
C ASN A 371 0.55 -4.38 7.95
N VAL A 372 0.56 -4.78 6.68
CA VAL A 372 1.80 -4.87 5.89
C VAL A 372 2.45 -3.50 5.65
N SER A 373 1.71 -2.40 5.65
CA SER A 373 2.31 -1.06 5.53
C SER A 373 3.23 -0.72 6.69
N VAL A 374 2.99 -1.28 7.88
CA VAL A 374 3.83 -1.01 9.06
C VAL A 374 5.25 -1.50 8.82
N PHE A 375 5.46 -2.56 8.03
CA PHE A 375 6.82 -3.00 7.68
C PHE A 375 7.58 -1.93 6.88
N LEU A 376 6.90 -1.23 5.96
CA LEU A 376 7.49 -0.09 5.26
C LEU A 376 7.71 1.09 6.21
N GLN A 377 6.72 1.42 7.05
CA GLN A 377 6.83 2.50 8.04
C GLN A 377 7.98 2.25 9.02
N CYS A 378 8.23 1.00 9.40
CA CYS A 378 9.33 0.60 10.28
C CYS A 378 10.72 0.78 9.67
N ARG A 379 10.85 0.99 8.34
CA ARG A 379 12.12 1.43 7.77
C ARG A 379 12.56 2.78 8.36
N ALA A 380 11.61 3.66 8.68
CA ALA A 380 11.91 4.94 9.33
C ALA A 380 12.49 4.79 10.75
N TYR A 381 12.33 3.63 11.40
CA TYR A 381 12.95 3.34 12.70
C TYR A 381 14.49 3.25 12.61
N GLU A 382 15.04 3.02 11.42
CA GLU A 382 16.49 2.98 11.18
C GLU A 382 17.12 4.38 11.06
N LEU A 383 16.30 5.43 10.97
CA LEU A 383 16.79 6.80 10.89
C LEU A 383 17.32 7.27 12.26
N PRO A 384 18.36 8.12 12.27
CA PRO A 384 18.73 8.85 13.47
C PRO A 384 17.53 9.62 14.04
N VAL A 385 17.33 9.56 15.36
CA VAL A 385 16.28 10.33 16.01
C VAL A 385 16.62 11.82 15.90
N ALA A 386 15.87 12.54 15.09
CA ALA A 386 16.05 13.96 14.85
C ALA A 386 14.74 14.63 14.45
N ASN A 387 14.69 15.96 14.56
CA ASN A 387 13.60 16.75 14.02
C ASN A 387 13.95 17.18 12.59
N TYR A 388 13.45 16.43 11.61
CA TYR A 388 13.70 16.71 10.20
C TYR A 388 12.83 17.87 9.69
N PRO A 389 13.40 18.90 9.03
CA PRO A 389 12.64 20.06 8.54
C PRO A 389 11.92 19.73 7.21
N LEU A 390 10.92 18.86 7.28
CA LEU A 390 10.21 18.33 6.10
C LEU A 390 9.07 19.23 5.61
N GLN A 391 8.53 20.11 6.47
CA GLN A 391 7.43 20.99 6.11
C GLN A 391 7.84 21.98 5.00
N ASP A 392 6.91 22.27 4.09
CA ASP A 392 7.06 23.35 3.11
C ASP A 392 5.94 24.38 3.25
N PRO A 393 6.25 25.65 3.58
CA PRO A 393 5.24 26.68 3.83
C PRO A 393 4.44 27.09 2.59
N ARG A 394 4.87 26.71 1.37
CA ARG A 394 4.10 26.96 0.15
C ARG A 394 2.87 26.05 0.06
N ILE A 395 2.92 24.85 0.64
CA ILE A 395 1.80 23.91 0.62
C ILE A 395 0.65 24.44 1.50
N LYS A 396 -0.49 24.71 0.88
CA LYS A 396 -1.68 25.28 1.53
C LYS A 396 -2.81 24.28 1.71
N VAL A 397 -2.83 23.19 0.95
CA VAL A 397 -3.89 22.18 0.94
C VAL A 397 -3.27 20.81 0.61
N VAL A 398 -3.74 19.75 1.27
CA VAL A 398 -3.27 18.38 1.03
C VAL A 398 -4.41 17.39 0.79
N MET A 399 -4.25 16.54 -0.23
CA MET A 399 -5.08 15.36 -0.44
C MET A 399 -4.21 14.11 -0.42
N ALA A 400 -4.46 13.21 0.52
CA ALA A 400 -3.72 11.96 0.67
C ALA A 400 -4.63 10.76 0.36
N ILE A 401 -4.26 9.97 -0.64
CA ILE A 401 -5.02 8.82 -1.15
C ILE A 401 -4.37 7.53 -0.64
N ASN A 402 -5.10 6.74 0.14
CA ASN A 402 -4.62 5.55 0.83
C ASN A 402 -3.24 5.77 1.50
N PRO A 403 -3.01 6.88 2.24
CA PRO A 403 -1.70 7.17 2.84
C PRO A 403 -1.25 6.06 3.79
N ILE A 404 0.07 5.97 3.99
CA ILE A 404 0.66 5.21 5.10
C ILE A 404 1.21 6.19 6.15
N ASP A 405 0.65 6.25 7.33
CA ASP A 405 1.00 7.29 8.32
C ASP A 405 0.82 6.88 9.78
N SER A 406 0.13 5.77 10.04
CA SER A 406 -0.35 5.42 11.38
C SER A 406 0.78 5.27 12.38
N SER A 407 1.85 4.57 12.03
CA SER A 407 3.02 4.28 12.87
C SER A 407 4.12 5.31 12.72
N VAL A 408 4.39 5.74 11.48
CA VAL A 408 5.48 6.67 11.18
C VAL A 408 5.18 8.10 11.63
N LEU A 409 3.94 8.59 11.51
CA LEU A 409 3.56 9.92 12.00
C LEU A 409 2.86 9.81 13.35
N GLY A 410 1.92 8.87 13.49
CA GLY A 410 1.08 8.74 14.69
C GLY A 410 0.30 10.01 15.02
N GLU A 411 -0.44 9.97 16.14
CA GLU A 411 -1.25 11.10 16.58
C GLU A 411 -0.43 12.38 16.79
N SER A 412 0.75 12.29 17.42
CA SER A 412 1.59 13.47 17.67
C SER A 412 2.16 14.10 16.39
N GLY A 413 2.33 13.32 15.32
CA GLY A 413 2.76 13.83 14.02
C GLY A 413 1.59 14.42 13.25
N VAL A 414 0.51 13.65 13.07
CA VAL A 414 -0.67 14.06 12.30
C VAL A 414 -1.37 15.29 12.91
N SER A 415 -1.39 15.42 14.24
CA SER A 415 -1.93 16.60 14.93
C SER A 415 -1.20 17.91 14.66
N GLN A 416 -0.06 17.89 13.95
CA GLN A 416 0.66 19.08 13.53
C GLN A 416 0.21 19.62 12.15
N VAL A 417 -0.64 18.88 11.43
CA VAL A 417 -1.11 19.26 10.09
C VAL A 417 -2.19 20.34 10.21
N GLN A 418 -1.79 21.60 9.98
CA GLN A 418 -2.68 22.76 10.14
C GLN A 418 -3.41 23.19 8.86
N VAL A 419 -3.11 22.57 7.72
CA VAL A 419 -3.76 22.89 6.43
C VAL A 419 -5.03 22.07 6.22
N PRO A 420 -5.99 22.54 5.40
CA PRO A 420 -7.11 21.72 4.95
C PRO A 420 -6.61 20.39 4.36
N THR A 421 -7.22 19.29 4.79
CA THR A 421 -6.73 17.94 4.49
C THR A 421 -7.86 17.00 4.09
N MET A 422 -7.73 16.35 2.93
CA MET A 422 -8.61 15.26 2.50
C MET A 422 -7.87 13.92 2.56
N LEU A 423 -8.40 12.96 3.31
CA LEU A 423 -7.93 11.58 3.31
C LEU A 423 -8.90 10.72 2.51
N VAL A 424 -8.41 9.98 1.52
CA VAL A 424 -9.20 9.03 0.72
C VAL A 424 -8.79 7.61 1.11
N ALA A 425 -9.77 6.73 1.32
CA ALA A 425 -9.57 5.36 1.75
C ALA A 425 -10.39 4.37 0.91
N GLY A 426 -9.77 3.28 0.46
CA GLY A 426 -10.45 2.14 -0.14
C GLY A 426 -10.80 1.09 0.92
N SER A 427 -12.04 0.60 0.93
CA SER A 427 -12.47 -0.35 1.98
C SER A 427 -11.74 -1.69 1.92
N GLU A 428 -11.33 -2.13 0.74
CA GLU A 428 -10.64 -3.42 0.51
C GLU A 428 -9.14 -3.21 0.28
N ASP A 429 -8.59 -2.09 0.77
CA ASP A 429 -7.15 -1.88 0.80
C ASP A 429 -6.49 -2.74 1.88
N ILE A 430 -5.85 -3.82 1.46
CA ILE A 430 -5.09 -4.70 2.35
C ILE A 430 -3.64 -4.24 2.58
N PHE A 431 -3.15 -3.31 1.77
CA PHE A 431 -1.76 -2.83 1.83
C PHE A 431 -1.62 -1.69 2.83
N ALA A 432 -2.58 -0.76 2.84
CA ALA A 432 -2.73 0.31 3.80
C ALA A 432 -4.15 0.24 4.41
N PRO A 433 -4.41 -0.70 5.35
CA PRO A 433 -5.75 -0.95 5.87
C PRO A 433 -6.45 0.31 6.37
N PRO A 434 -7.70 0.58 5.94
CA PRO A 434 -8.26 1.91 6.04
C PRO A 434 -8.59 2.35 7.46
N VAL A 435 -8.95 1.41 8.32
CA VAL A 435 -9.19 1.70 9.74
C VAL A 435 -7.92 2.26 10.38
N ALA A 436 -6.81 1.56 10.14
CA ALA A 436 -5.49 1.84 10.68
C ALA A 436 -4.86 3.13 10.13
N GLU A 437 -4.87 3.27 8.80
CA GLU A 437 -4.04 4.23 8.07
C GLU A 437 -4.81 5.47 7.58
N GLN A 438 -6.14 5.51 7.65
CA GLN A 438 -6.90 6.71 7.25
C GLN A 438 -7.94 7.12 8.28
N ILE A 439 -8.77 6.19 8.75
CA ILE A 439 -9.91 6.51 9.63
C ILE A 439 -9.44 6.96 11.02
N TYR A 440 -8.50 6.26 11.65
CA TYR A 440 -7.91 6.71 12.91
C TYR A 440 -7.14 8.04 12.76
N PRO A 441 -6.19 8.15 11.81
CA PRO A 441 -5.48 9.40 11.54
C PRO A 441 -6.38 10.60 11.27
N PHE A 442 -7.53 10.40 10.61
CA PHE A 442 -8.51 11.46 10.39
C PHE A 442 -9.02 12.09 11.70
N THR A 443 -9.14 11.30 12.78
CA THR A 443 -9.55 11.81 14.09
C THR A 443 -8.50 12.70 14.75
N TRP A 444 -7.22 12.56 14.36
CA TRP A 444 -6.09 13.33 14.92
C TRP A 444 -5.86 14.66 14.21
N LEU A 445 -6.42 14.85 13.01
CA LEU A 445 -6.30 16.11 12.26
C LEU A 445 -6.98 17.25 13.01
N PRO A 446 -6.27 18.37 13.29
CA PRO A 446 -6.79 19.48 14.08
C PRO A 446 -7.62 20.47 13.24
N ASN A 447 -7.36 20.57 11.94
CA ASN A 447 -8.05 21.52 11.07
C ASN A 447 -9.52 21.07 10.84
N PRO A 448 -10.51 21.95 11.04
CA PRO A 448 -11.93 21.60 10.82
C PRO A 448 -12.28 21.42 9.33
N ASN A 449 -11.51 22.00 8.41
CA ASN A 449 -11.62 21.77 6.97
C ASN A 449 -10.93 20.45 6.59
N LYS A 450 -11.44 19.36 7.14
CA LYS A 450 -10.95 18.01 6.89
C LYS A 450 -12.05 17.14 6.30
N TYR A 451 -11.66 16.21 5.43
CA TYR A 451 -12.57 15.32 4.73
C TYR A 451 -12.03 13.90 4.76
N LEU A 452 -12.87 12.95 5.16
CA LEU A 452 -12.62 11.53 5.02
C LEU A 452 -13.51 10.99 3.90
N VAL A 453 -12.90 10.54 2.82
CA VAL A 453 -13.58 9.95 1.67
C VAL A 453 -13.40 8.43 1.75
N LEU A 454 -14.51 7.70 1.74
CA LEU A 454 -14.52 6.25 1.74
C LEU A 454 -15.09 5.72 0.43
N ILE A 455 -14.37 4.81 -0.21
CA ILE A 455 -14.81 4.14 -1.44
C ILE A 455 -14.98 2.65 -1.12
N GLU A 456 -16.23 2.19 -1.06
CA GLU A 456 -16.55 0.77 -0.83
C GLU A 456 -15.95 -0.09 -1.96
N ASN A 457 -15.48 -1.30 -1.64
CA ASN A 457 -14.86 -2.25 -2.57
C ASN A 457 -13.60 -1.75 -3.32
N ALA A 458 -13.12 -0.53 -3.06
CA ALA A 458 -11.87 -0.04 -3.62
C ALA A 458 -10.67 -0.65 -2.89
N THR A 459 -9.65 -0.99 -3.65
CA THR A 459 -8.37 -1.55 -3.20
C THR A 459 -7.29 -0.45 -3.14
N HIS A 460 -6.07 -0.83 -2.77
CA HIS A 460 -4.91 0.07 -2.83
C HIS A 460 -4.67 0.67 -4.21
N PHE A 461 -5.06 -0.05 -5.26
CA PHE A 461 -4.76 0.26 -6.67
C PHE A 461 -5.93 0.91 -7.41
N SER A 462 -7.11 1.03 -6.79
CA SER A 462 -8.30 1.52 -7.50
C SER A 462 -8.19 2.97 -7.99
N ALA A 463 -7.32 3.78 -7.39
CA ALA A 463 -7.07 5.16 -7.80
C ALA A 463 -5.83 5.32 -8.72
N ILE A 464 -5.05 4.25 -8.94
CA ILE A 464 -3.87 4.30 -9.82
C ILE A 464 -4.33 4.01 -11.25
N ALA A 465 -3.84 4.79 -12.23
CA ALA A 465 -4.12 4.59 -13.65
C ALA A 465 -3.74 3.19 -14.14
N GLU A 466 -4.29 2.77 -15.28
CA GLU A 466 -3.92 1.48 -15.87
C GLU A 466 -2.49 1.52 -16.42
N THR A 467 -1.78 0.40 -16.29
CA THR A 467 -0.48 0.22 -16.95
C THR A 467 -0.69 0.07 -18.45
N THR A 468 -0.01 0.90 -19.21
CA THR A 468 0.14 0.86 -20.68
C THR A 468 1.56 0.41 -21.02
N ALA A 469 1.82 0.12 -22.30
CA ALA A 469 3.17 -0.23 -22.77
C ALA A 469 4.23 0.86 -22.48
N ASN A 470 3.81 2.11 -22.26
CA ASN A 470 4.69 3.27 -22.05
C ASN A 470 4.96 3.58 -20.57
N ASN A 471 4.25 2.95 -19.62
CA ASN A 471 4.42 3.10 -18.18
C ASN A 471 4.45 1.71 -17.52
N ASN A 472 5.44 0.90 -17.95
CA ASN A 472 5.71 -0.45 -17.45
C ASN A 472 6.11 -0.41 -15.96
N VAL A 473 5.13 -0.21 -15.10
CA VAL A 473 5.22 -0.45 -13.66
C VAL A 473 5.20 -1.97 -13.43
N LEU A 474 5.60 -2.40 -12.25
CA LEU A 474 5.47 -3.81 -11.84
C LEU A 474 4.03 -4.31 -12.07
N PRO A 475 3.84 -5.45 -12.75
CA PRO A 475 2.51 -5.99 -13.01
C PRO A 475 1.84 -6.37 -11.68
N VAL A 476 0.66 -5.80 -11.44
CA VAL A 476 -0.17 -6.14 -10.27
C VAL A 476 -1.13 -7.27 -10.67
N PRO A 477 -1.18 -8.39 -9.92
CA PRO A 477 -2.16 -9.45 -10.16
C PRO A 477 -3.60 -8.90 -10.22
N GLU A 478 -4.39 -9.37 -11.19
CA GLU A 478 -5.78 -8.92 -11.41
C GLU A 478 -6.64 -9.04 -10.14
N ALA A 479 -6.43 -10.10 -9.35
CA ALA A 479 -7.11 -10.33 -8.08
C ALA A 479 -6.91 -9.22 -7.03
N LEU A 480 -5.83 -8.42 -7.13
CA LEU A 480 -5.53 -7.31 -6.23
C LEU A 480 -6.06 -5.97 -6.73
N LEU A 481 -6.47 -5.86 -8.00
CA LEU A 481 -6.98 -4.61 -8.58
C LEU A 481 -8.38 -4.27 -8.06
N GLY A 482 -9.18 -5.29 -7.76
CA GLY A 482 -10.58 -5.14 -7.35
C GLY A 482 -11.52 -4.94 -8.55
N PRO A 483 -12.71 -4.35 -8.34
CA PRO A 483 -13.68 -4.12 -9.42
C PRO A 483 -13.20 -3.03 -10.41
N ASN A 484 -14.01 -2.78 -11.45
CA ASN A 484 -13.75 -1.72 -12.44
C ASN A 484 -13.44 -0.37 -11.74
N ARG A 485 -12.30 0.23 -12.08
CA ARG A 485 -11.71 1.41 -11.44
C ARG A 485 -12.22 2.75 -11.97
N ALA A 486 -12.92 2.77 -13.10
CA ALA A 486 -13.41 4.01 -13.72
C ALA A 486 -14.25 4.92 -12.79
N PRO A 487 -15.11 4.39 -11.90
CA PRO A 487 -15.78 5.20 -10.89
C PRO A 487 -14.80 5.87 -9.90
N ALA A 488 -13.79 5.15 -9.41
CA ALA A 488 -12.79 5.71 -8.50
C ALA A 488 -12.02 6.87 -9.15
N TYR A 489 -11.62 6.75 -10.41
CA TYR A 489 -11.00 7.87 -11.14
C TYR A 489 -11.94 9.08 -11.21
N SER A 490 -13.23 8.83 -11.46
CA SER A 490 -14.25 9.88 -11.53
C SER A 490 -14.44 10.60 -10.20
N TYR A 491 -14.39 9.88 -9.07
CA TYR A 491 -14.50 10.47 -7.73
C TYR A 491 -13.27 11.30 -7.40
N VAL A 492 -12.08 10.77 -7.64
CA VAL A 492 -10.82 11.48 -7.35
C VAL A 492 -10.75 12.77 -8.19
N LYS A 493 -11.16 12.75 -9.46
CA LYS A 493 -11.28 13.94 -10.30
C LYS A 493 -12.22 14.98 -9.69
N ALA A 494 -13.48 14.62 -9.45
CA ALA A 494 -14.49 15.57 -8.98
C ALA A 494 -14.17 16.13 -7.58
N LEU A 495 -13.75 15.26 -6.65
CA LEU A 495 -13.47 15.66 -5.27
C LEU A 495 -12.17 16.46 -5.15
N SER A 496 -11.12 16.12 -5.90
CA SER A 496 -9.90 16.94 -5.92
C SER A 496 -10.18 18.34 -6.46
N LEU A 497 -10.93 18.46 -7.56
CA LEU A 497 -11.30 19.75 -8.12
C LEU A 497 -12.12 20.58 -7.12
N ALA A 498 -13.19 20.00 -6.58
CA ALA A 498 -14.03 20.68 -5.58
C ALA A 498 -13.23 21.12 -4.35
N PHE A 499 -12.30 20.28 -3.88
CA PHE A 499 -11.47 20.55 -2.72
C PHE A 499 -10.47 21.68 -2.95
N LEU A 500 -9.79 21.66 -4.11
CA LEU A 500 -8.83 22.70 -4.49
C LEU A 500 -9.54 24.04 -4.75
N GLU A 501 -10.65 24.05 -5.49
CA GLU A 501 -11.46 25.25 -5.71
C GLU A 501 -11.92 25.86 -4.39
N THR A 502 -12.41 25.02 -3.46
CA THR A 502 -12.89 25.48 -2.16
C THR A 502 -11.78 26.06 -1.28
N HIS A 503 -10.65 25.34 -1.12
CA HIS A 503 -9.68 25.63 -0.05
C HIS A 503 -8.38 26.27 -0.54
N LEU A 504 -8.00 26.07 -1.81
CA LEU A 504 -6.82 26.71 -2.39
C LEU A 504 -7.19 28.04 -3.05
N LEU A 505 -8.33 28.08 -3.74
CA LEU A 505 -8.82 29.26 -4.47
C LEU A 505 -9.88 30.05 -3.71
N ASN A 506 -10.31 29.57 -2.54
CA ASN A 506 -11.32 30.21 -1.68
C ASN A 506 -12.67 30.44 -2.41
N ARG A 507 -13.12 29.47 -3.20
CA ARG A 507 -14.41 29.50 -3.91
C ARG A 507 -15.49 28.75 -3.14
N PRO A 508 -16.25 29.41 -2.24
CA PRO A 508 -17.19 28.75 -1.33
C PRO A 508 -18.34 28.01 -2.03
N GLU A 509 -18.67 28.37 -3.26
CA GLU A 509 -19.69 27.71 -4.09
C GLU A 509 -19.37 26.22 -4.34
N TYR A 510 -18.08 25.85 -4.33
CA TYR A 510 -17.65 24.46 -4.50
C TYR A 510 -17.84 23.59 -3.24
N ARG A 511 -18.17 24.19 -2.08
CA ARG A 511 -18.38 23.45 -0.82
C ARG A 511 -19.54 22.47 -0.89
N SER A 512 -20.54 22.73 -1.74
CA SER A 512 -21.69 21.85 -1.94
C SER A 512 -21.27 20.49 -2.51
N TYR A 513 -20.21 20.45 -3.33
CA TYR A 513 -19.63 19.23 -3.89
C TYR A 513 -18.78 18.43 -2.89
N LEU A 514 -18.56 18.95 -1.67
CA LEU A 514 -17.82 18.27 -0.60
C LEU A 514 -18.76 17.77 0.51
N GLN A 515 -20.04 17.58 0.17
CA GLN A 515 -21.10 17.14 1.09
C GLN A 515 -21.53 15.69 0.80
N PRO A 516 -22.09 14.98 1.81
CA PRO A 516 -22.66 13.65 1.63
C PRO A 516 -23.64 13.52 0.46
N SER A 517 -24.45 14.56 0.21
CA SER A 517 -25.42 14.59 -0.89
C SER A 517 -24.77 14.50 -2.28
N TYR A 518 -23.63 15.16 -2.50
CA TYR A 518 -22.91 15.06 -3.77
C TYR A 518 -22.25 13.69 -3.93
N ALA A 519 -21.64 13.17 -2.85
CA ALA A 519 -21.06 11.84 -2.85
C ALA A 519 -22.10 10.78 -3.23
N GLN A 520 -23.30 10.86 -2.65
CA GLN A 520 -24.43 10.00 -3.02
C GLN A 520 -24.86 10.17 -4.47
N TYR A 521 -24.92 11.41 -4.98
CA TYR A 521 -25.30 11.70 -6.36
C TYR A 521 -24.35 11.08 -7.39
N ILE A 522 -23.03 11.14 -7.17
CA ILE A 522 -22.05 10.60 -8.11
C ILE A 522 -21.71 9.11 -7.88
N SER A 523 -22.13 8.53 -6.75
CA SER A 523 -21.84 7.15 -6.36
C SER A 523 -22.32 6.12 -7.39
N GLN A 524 -21.52 5.09 -7.64
CA GLN A 524 -21.76 4.02 -8.61
C GLN A 524 -21.35 2.68 -8.00
N ALA A 525 -22.28 1.74 -7.93
CA ALA A 525 -21.99 0.39 -7.49
C ALA A 525 -21.02 -0.33 -8.47
N PRO A 526 -20.13 -1.21 -7.99
CA PRO A 526 -19.96 -1.63 -6.59
C PRO A 526 -19.08 -0.68 -5.76
N LEU A 527 -18.57 0.41 -6.33
CA LEU A 527 -17.69 1.37 -5.67
C LEU A 527 -18.47 2.52 -5.02
N ASN A 528 -19.32 2.23 -4.02
CA ASN A 528 -20.12 3.29 -3.42
C ASN A 528 -19.25 4.33 -2.69
N LEU A 529 -19.62 5.60 -2.81
CA LEU A 529 -18.85 6.72 -2.28
C LEU A 529 -19.51 7.31 -1.03
N SER A 530 -18.70 7.62 -0.03
CA SER A 530 -19.09 8.36 1.17
C SER A 530 -18.07 9.43 1.49
N ILE A 531 -18.52 10.57 2.02
CA ILE A 531 -17.66 11.66 2.49
C ILE A 531 -18.12 12.10 3.87
N LEU A 532 -17.18 12.31 4.77
CA LEU A 532 -17.42 12.72 6.14
C LEU A 532 -16.52 13.91 6.49
N GLN A 533 -17.05 14.90 7.20
CA GLN A 533 -16.29 16.11 7.59
C GLN A 533 -15.86 16.08 9.05
N SER A 534 -16.49 15.24 9.87
CA SER A 534 -16.19 15.13 11.30
C SER A 534 -16.29 13.69 11.79
N LEU A 535 -15.26 13.26 12.50
CA LEU A 535 -15.23 12.02 13.25
C LEU A 535 -14.30 12.23 14.45
N THR A 536 -14.85 12.03 15.64
CA THR A 536 -14.06 12.10 16.89
C THR A 536 -13.54 10.71 17.26
N THR A 537 -12.44 10.67 18.01
CA THR A 537 -11.92 9.41 18.57
C THR A 537 -12.94 8.72 19.47
N ALA A 538 -13.82 9.47 20.15
CA ALA A 538 -14.90 8.92 20.97
C ALA A 538 -15.96 8.19 20.12
N GLN A 539 -16.43 8.83 19.04
CA GLN A 539 -17.36 8.21 18.09
C GLN A 539 -16.75 6.95 17.45
N LEU A 540 -15.47 7.01 17.06
CA LEU A 540 -14.78 5.86 16.49
C LEU A 540 -14.66 4.70 17.48
N LYS A 541 -14.28 4.97 18.75
CA LYS A 541 -14.25 3.96 19.81
C LYS A 541 -15.63 3.36 20.10
N GLN A 542 -16.68 4.19 20.05
CA GLN A 542 -18.05 3.72 20.20
C GLN A 542 -18.47 2.81 19.04
N ALA A 543 -18.15 3.18 17.80
CA ALA A 543 -18.44 2.38 16.61
C ALA A 543 -17.73 1.02 16.62
N LEU A 544 -16.49 0.98 17.13
CA LEU A 544 -15.72 -0.26 17.30
C LEU A 544 -16.27 -1.17 18.40
N ASN A 545 -17.01 -0.64 19.37
CA ASN A 545 -17.62 -1.40 20.46
C ASN A 545 -16.66 -2.41 21.14
N GLY A 546 -15.42 -1.98 21.41
CA GLY A 546 -14.38 -2.80 22.04
C GLY A 546 -13.52 -3.64 21.11
N LEU A 547 -13.77 -3.62 19.79
CA LEU A 547 -12.88 -4.23 18.80
C LEU A 547 -11.55 -3.46 18.70
N ASP A 548 -10.45 -4.21 18.57
CA ASP A 548 -9.13 -3.63 18.31
C ASP A 548 -8.98 -3.33 16.80
N PRO A 549 -8.73 -2.07 16.39
CA PRO A 549 -8.53 -1.69 15.00
C PRO A 549 -7.17 -2.09 14.42
N GLN A 550 -6.20 -2.44 15.28
CA GLN A 550 -4.87 -2.92 14.91
C GLN A 550 -4.44 -4.05 15.86
N PRO A 551 -5.14 -5.21 15.84
CA PRO A 551 -4.79 -6.30 16.72
C PRO A 551 -3.40 -6.80 16.38
N THR A 552 -2.50 -6.68 17.35
CA THR A 552 -1.20 -7.35 17.30
C THR A 552 -1.41 -8.80 17.71
N VAL A 553 -0.76 -9.73 17.01
CA VAL A 553 -0.78 -11.12 17.46
C VAL A 553 0.06 -11.21 18.74
N PRO A 554 -0.47 -11.67 19.89
CA PRO A 554 0.30 -11.73 21.14
C PRO A 554 1.49 -12.67 21.02
N SER A 555 2.60 -12.41 21.71
CA SER A 555 3.73 -13.35 21.75
C SER A 555 3.27 -14.74 22.22
N PRO A 556 3.70 -15.84 21.56
CA PRO A 556 3.38 -17.17 22.02
C PRO A 556 3.94 -17.34 23.44
N LYS A 557 3.10 -17.85 24.36
CA LYS A 557 3.60 -18.27 25.68
C LYS A 557 4.65 -19.35 25.45
N PRO A 558 5.80 -19.34 26.16
CA PRO A 558 6.77 -20.41 26.06
C PRO A 558 6.03 -21.73 26.29
N THR A 559 6.13 -22.64 25.32
CA THR A 559 5.55 -23.96 25.45
C THR A 559 6.25 -24.63 26.63
N PRO A 560 5.53 -25.18 27.61
CA PRO A 560 6.19 -25.94 28.67
C PRO A 560 6.99 -27.04 27.97
N THR A 561 8.30 -27.08 28.25
CA THR A 561 9.15 -28.18 27.85
C THR A 561 8.47 -29.46 28.34
N PRO A 562 8.27 -30.47 27.47
CA PRO A 562 7.83 -31.77 27.95
C PRO A 562 8.86 -32.18 29.01
N SER A 563 8.38 -32.42 30.24
CA SER A 563 9.23 -32.96 31.28
C SER A 563 9.77 -34.31 30.80
N PRO A 564 11.07 -34.58 31.02
CA PRO A 564 11.74 -35.75 30.47
C PRO A 564 11.11 -37.08 30.90
#